data_AF-A0A7J0BMA6-F1
#
_entry.id   AF-A0A7J0BMA6-F1
#
_cell.length_a   1.000
_cell.length_b   1.000
_cell.length_c   1.000
_cell.angle_alpha   90.00
_cell.angle_beta   90.00
_cell.angle_gamma   90.00
#
_symmetry.space_group_name_H-M   'P 1'
#
loop_
_entity.id
_entity.type
_entity.pdbx_description
1 polymer ?
#
loop_
_entity_poly.entity_id
_entity_poly.type
_entity_poly.pdbx_seq_one_letter_code
_entity_poly.pdbx_strand_id
1 'polypeptide(L)'
;MLISRRTKDDIIHGTFFAIAASCVLVLFLIMLFLFIEGLPIFKVISVSDFVFGTAWYPTDDPADFGILPMIAASFSVTLLSSLLAIPLGIMTAIYLAEIASPKMRSIVKPFVEMLQALPSVVIGFFGMVVVAPLLQEWFDLPTGLNMFNASIMLAFMAVPTITSISEDAIYSVPNEMREASLALGATKWQTIAKVVLPASLTGISTAVILGMARSIGETMVVLMVAGGAAMIPTSIFNPVRPMPASIAAEMAEAPFQSDHYYALFATGMVLFLFTLMFNILAAYFAEKKKQVGVATL
;
A
#
# COMPACT_ATOMS: atom_id res chain seq x y z
N MET A 1 -18.18 18.33 44.50
CA MET A 1 -18.82 17.11 43.95
C MET A 1 -17.78 16.33 43.16
N LEU A 2 -17.19 15.32 43.79
CA LEU A 2 -16.27 14.40 43.12
C LEU A 2 -17.11 13.43 42.29
N ILE A 3 -17.07 13.55 40.97
CA ILE A 3 -17.72 12.60 40.05
C ILE A 3 -17.26 11.18 40.43
N SER A 4 -18.22 10.27 40.64
CA SER A 4 -17.94 8.89 41.02
C SER A 4 -17.07 8.22 39.96
N ARG A 5 -16.15 7.32 40.37
CA ARG A 5 -15.28 6.59 39.42
C ARG A 5 -16.09 5.91 38.31
N ARG A 6 -17.25 5.33 38.66
CA ARG A 6 -18.16 4.68 37.71
C ARG A 6 -18.71 5.65 36.66
N THR A 7 -19.13 6.85 37.08
CA THR A 7 -19.60 7.89 36.16
C THR A 7 -18.47 8.39 35.25
N LYS A 8 -17.22 8.45 35.73
CA LYS A 8 -16.07 8.79 34.88
C LYS A 8 -15.81 7.70 33.85
N ASP A 9 -15.87 6.43 34.25
CA ASP A 9 -15.67 5.29 33.34
C ASP A 9 -16.76 5.24 32.27
N ASP A 10 -18.03 5.48 32.63
CA ASP A 10 -19.14 5.52 31.67
C ASP A 10 -19.00 6.67 30.66
N ILE A 11 -18.55 7.86 31.11
CA ILE A 11 -18.27 9.00 30.23
C ILE A 11 -17.13 8.67 29.25
N ILE A 12 -16.06 8.03 29.73
CA ILE A 12 -14.92 7.65 28.88
C ILE A 12 -15.37 6.62 27.82
N HIS A 13 -16.11 5.59 28.22
CA HIS A 13 -16.64 4.58 27.29
C HIS A 13 -17.59 5.21 26.27
N GLY A 14 -18.51 6.08 26.71
CA GLY A 14 -19.42 6.79 25.81
C GLY A 14 -18.67 7.69 24.81
N THR A 15 -17.61 8.35 25.25
CA THR A 15 -16.78 9.21 24.38
C THR A 15 -16.02 8.39 23.35
N PHE A 16 -15.35 7.31 23.75
CA PHE A 16 -14.65 6.43 22.80
C PHE A 16 -15.61 5.75 21.84
N PHE A 17 -16.79 5.33 22.31
CA PHE A 17 -17.83 4.77 21.44
C PHE A 17 -18.32 5.80 20.42
N ALA A 18 -18.58 7.05 20.83
CA ALA A 18 -19.00 8.11 19.93
C ALA A 18 -17.95 8.43 18.87
N ILE A 19 -16.66 8.47 19.24
CA ILE A 19 -15.55 8.68 18.29
C ILE A 19 -15.43 7.50 17.32
N ALA A 20 -15.49 6.26 17.81
CA ALA A 20 -15.42 5.08 16.94
C ALA A 20 -16.61 5.02 15.98
N ALA A 21 -17.82 5.29 16.48
CA ALA A 21 -19.03 5.33 15.67
C ALA A 21 -19.00 6.45 14.63
N SER A 22 -18.50 7.64 14.97
CA SER A 22 -18.37 8.74 14.01
C SER A 22 -17.35 8.43 12.91
N CYS A 23 -16.21 7.83 13.24
CA CYS A 23 -15.24 7.37 12.24
C CYS A 23 -15.86 6.36 11.26
N VAL A 24 -16.57 5.36 11.77
CA VAL A 24 -17.25 4.36 10.91
C VAL A 24 -18.33 5.02 10.06
N LEU A 25 -19.11 5.94 10.62
CA LEU A 25 -20.15 6.68 9.89
C LEU A 25 -19.54 7.51 8.75
N VAL A 26 -18.46 8.24 9.01
CA VAL A 26 -17.79 9.05 7.98
C VAL A 26 -17.25 8.18 6.84
N LEU A 27 -16.59 7.06 7.16
CA LEU A 27 -16.12 6.11 6.14
C LEU A 27 -17.28 5.53 5.31
N PHE A 28 -18.38 5.18 5.98
CA PHE A 28 -19.58 4.70 5.31
C PHE A 28 -20.20 5.77 4.40
N LEU A 29 -20.24 7.03 4.83
CA LEU A 29 -20.75 8.14 4.02
C LEU A 29 -19.85 8.42 2.80
N ILE A 30 -18.52 8.37 2.95
CA ILE A 30 -17.58 8.51 1.83
C ILE A 30 -17.81 7.38 0.82
N MET A 31 -17.96 6.14 1.30
CA MET A 31 -18.28 5.00 0.45
C MET A 31 -19.62 5.24 -0.27
N LEU A 32 -20.68 5.59 0.45
CA LEU A 32 -22.00 5.83 -0.13
C LEU A 32 -21.96 6.94 -1.20
N PHE A 33 -21.28 8.05 -0.92
CA PHE A 33 -21.08 9.14 -1.86
C PHE A 33 -20.37 8.68 -3.13
N LEU A 34 -19.29 7.89 -3.01
CA LEU A 34 -18.56 7.31 -4.13
C LEU A 34 -19.48 6.47 -5.03
N PHE A 35 -20.39 5.68 -4.45
CA PHE A 35 -21.36 4.88 -5.22
C PHE A 35 -22.47 5.73 -5.86
N ILE A 36 -22.99 6.74 -5.15
CA ILE A 36 -24.02 7.63 -5.70
C ILE A 36 -23.49 8.39 -6.92
N GLU A 37 -22.29 8.93 -6.83
CA GLU A 37 -21.68 9.70 -7.93
C GLU A 37 -21.12 8.79 -9.03
N GLY A 38 -20.69 7.57 -8.71
CA GLY A 38 -20.09 6.68 -9.70
C GLY A 38 -21.11 5.91 -10.56
N LEU A 39 -22.25 5.49 -10.01
CA LEU A 39 -23.23 4.66 -10.75
C LEU A 39 -23.90 5.31 -11.98
N PRO A 40 -24.11 6.65 -12.06
CA PRO A 40 -24.75 7.29 -13.20
C PRO A 40 -24.07 7.04 -14.54
N ILE A 41 -22.75 6.83 -14.58
CA ILE A 41 -22.01 6.60 -15.85
C ILE A 41 -22.51 5.35 -16.58
N PHE A 42 -23.03 4.35 -15.85
CA PHE A 42 -23.48 3.09 -16.42
C PHE A 42 -24.81 3.19 -17.19
N LYS A 43 -25.40 4.39 -17.25
CA LYS A 43 -26.50 4.70 -18.18
C LYS A 43 -26.00 4.99 -19.59
N VAL A 44 -24.73 5.40 -19.72
CA VAL A 44 -24.08 5.81 -20.97
C VAL A 44 -23.20 4.68 -21.51
N ILE A 45 -22.40 4.06 -20.64
CA ILE A 45 -21.49 2.95 -20.99
C ILE A 45 -21.85 1.67 -20.24
N SER A 46 -21.65 0.50 -20.84
CA SER A 46 -21.86 -0.76 -20.13
C SER A 46 -20.75 -0.98 -19.09
N VAL A 47 -21.03 -1.73 -18.02
CA VAL A 47 -20.03 -2.09 -17.00
C VAL A 47 -18.85 -2.86 -17.62
N SER A 48 -19.11 -3.69 -18.63
CA SER A 48 -18.08 -4.45 -19.34
C SER A 48 -17.16 -3.53 -20.12
N ASP A 49 -17.71 -2.60 -20.89
CA ASP A 49 -16.93 -1.69 -21.71
C ASP A 49 -16.14 -0.69 -20.84
N PHE A 50 -16.69 -0.30 -19.69
CA PHE A 50 -15.97 0.51 -18.72
C PHE A 50 -14.76 -0.25 -18.14
N VAL A 51 -14.97 -1.47 -17.61
CA VAL A 51 -13.90 -2.21 -16.90
C VAL A 51 -12.87 -2.81 -17.85
N PHE A 52 -13.30 -3.37 -18.99
CA PHE A 52 -12.44 -4.07 -19.93
C PHE A 52 -12.06 -3.23 -21.16
N GLY A 53 -12.61 -2.02 -21.30
CA GLY A 53 -12.23 -1.09 -22.34
C GLY A 53 -10.76 -0.68 -22.24
N THR A 54 -10.10 -0.60 -23.38
CA THR A 54 -8.64 -0.36 -23.49
C THR A 54 -8.27 1.09 -23.76
N ALA A 55 -9.26 1.96 -23.93
CA ALA A 55 -9.08 3.34 -24.35
C ALA A 55 -9.72 4.30 -23.33
N TRP A 56 -9.01 5.36 -22.97
CA TRP A 56 -9.50 6.42 -22.09
C TRP A 56 -9.36 7.76 -22.82
N TYR A 57 -10.45 8.18 -23.47
CA TYR A 57 -10.55 9.45 -24.17
C TYR A 57 -11.88 10.16 -23.82
N PRO A 58 -11.95 10.79 -22.62
CA PRO A 58 -13.15 11.50 -22.16
C PRO A 58 -13.59 12.68 -23.03
N THR A 59 -12.68 13.21 -23.85
CA THR A 59 -12.90 14.39 -24.70
C THR A 59 -13.23 14.07 -26.16
N ASP A 60 -13.18 12.79 -26.55
CA ASP A 60 -13.48 12.37 -27.91
C ASP A 60 -15.00 12.31 -28.16
N ASP A 61 -15.41 12.26 -29.44
CA ASP A 61 -16.80 12.09 -29.86
C ASP A 61 -16.92 10.88 -30.80
N PRO A 62 -17.45 9.73 -30.34
CA PRO A 62 -17.96 9.45 -28.99
C PRO A 62 -16.83 9.31 -27.94
N ALA A 63 -17.12 9.63 -26.68
CA ALA A 63 -16.17 9.52 -25.58
C ALA A 63 -15.91 8.07 -25.15
N ASP A 64 -14.66 7.76 -24.80
CA ASP A 64 -14.23 6.44 -24.34
C ASP A 64 -13.80 6.46 -22.86
N PHE A 65 -14.37 5.57 -22.06
CA PHE A 65 -14.14 5.49 -20.60
C PHE A 65 -13.58 4.13 -20.14
N GLY A 66 -12.80 3.45 -20.98
CA GLY A 66 -12.17 2.18 -20.66
C GLY A 66 -11.04 2.31 -19.63
N ILE A 67 -11.18 1.67 -18.47
CA ILE A 67 -10.21 1.77 -17.36
C ILE A 67 -9.25 0.58 -17.25
N LEU A 68 -9.30 -0.41 -18.15
CA LEU A 68 -8.41 -1.56 -18.11
C LEU A 68 -6.92 -1.17 -18.08
N PRO A 69 -6.45 -0.17 -18.85
CA PRO A 69 -5.07 0.30 -18.76
C PRO A 69 -4.69 0.80 -17.36
N MET A 70 -5.62 1.48 -16.68
CA MET A 70 -5.40 2.03 -15.34
C MET A 70 -5.37 0.92 -14.28
N ILE A 71 -6.24 -0.08 -14.40
CA ILE A 71 -6.24 -1.28 -13.55
C ILE A 71 -4.91 -2.03 -13.72
N ALA A 72 -4.51 -2.28 -14.98
CA ALA A 72 -3.26 -2.95 -15.30
C ALA A 72 -2.05 -2.17 -14.78
N ALA A 73 -2.04 -0.84 -14.92
CA ALA A 73 -1.02 0.04 -14.37
C ALA A 73 -0.95 -0.03 -12.84
N SER A 74 -2.08 0.13 -12.14
CA SER A 74 -2.16 0.04 -10.67
C SER A 74 -1.65 -1.31 -10.14
N PHE A 75 -2.07 -2.41 -10.78
CA PHE A 75 -1.64 -3.75 -10.41
C PHE A 75 -0.14 -3.95 -10.66
N SER A 76 0.35 -3.58 -11.85
CA SER A 76 1.75 -3.78 -12.23
C SER A 76 2.71 -2.96 -11.37
N VAL A 77 2.39 -1.69 -11.11
CA VAL A 77 3.17 -0.80 -10.25
C VAL A 77 3.25 -1.35 -8.82
N THR A 78 2.11 -1.79 -8.27
CA THR A 78 2.01 -2.37 -6.92
C THR A 78 2.76 -3.70 -6.83
N LEU A 79 2.62 -4.57 -7.84
CA LEU A 79 3.31 -5.85 -7.88
C LEU A 79 4.82 -5.64 -7.88
N LEU A 80 5.31 -4.77 -8.78
CA LEU A 80 6.73 -4.50 -8.90
C LEU A 80 7.30 -3.79 -7.67
N SER A 81 6.56 -2.85 -7.06
CA SER A 81 6.99 -2.23 -5.80
C SER A 81 7.04 -3.23 -4.65
N SER A 82 6.07 -4.16 -4.58
CA SER A 82 6.01 -5.21 -3.56
C SER A 82 7.15 -6.21 -3.70
N LEU A 83 7.49 -6.59 -4.93
CA LEU A 83 8.64 -7.47 -5.23
C LEU A 83 9.96 -6.88 -4.76
N LEU A 84 10.10 -5.55 -4.74
CA LEU A 84 11.27 -4.86 -4.21
C LEU A 84 11.17 -4.66 -2.69
N ALA A 85 10.03 -4.19 -2.20
CA ALA A 85 9.87 -3.75 -0.83
C ALA A 85 9.81 -4.88 0.19
N ILE A 86 9.13 -5.98 -0.14
CA ILE A 86 8.95 -7.12 0.77
C ILE A 86 10.30 -7.76 1.14
N PRO A 87 11.15 -8.19 0.19
CA PRO A 87 12.42 -8.81 0.55
C PRO A 87 13.33 -7.83 1.28
N LEU A 88 13.45 -6.59 0.81
CA LEU A 88 14.29 -5.58 1.46
C LEU A 88 13.81 -5.30 2.89
N GLY A 89 12.52 -5.06 3.10
CA GLY A 89 11.96 -4.76 4.40
C GLY A 89 12.09 -5.91 5.39
N ILE A 90 11.80 -7.15 4.96
CA ILE A 90 11.94 -8.33 5.82
C ILE A 90 13.41 -8.61 6.15
N MET A 91 14.32 -8.51 5.18
CA MET A 91 15.75 -8.74 5.43
C MET A 91 16.32 -7.69 6.38
N THR A 92 15.94 -6.41 6.23
CA THR A 92 16.34 -5.36 7.16
C THR A 92 15.76 -5.61 8.56
N ALA A 93 14.50 -6.04 8.66
CA ALA A 93 13.89 -6.37 9.95
C ALA A 93 14.61 -7.52 10.66
N ILE A 94 14.93 -8.60 9.95
CA ILE A 94 15.69 -9.74 10.49
C ILE A 94 17.06 -9.28 10.98
N TYR A 95 17.76 -8.48 10.18
CA TYR A 95 19.06 -7.96 10.57
C TYR A 95 18.97 -7.12 11.84
N LEU A 96 18.02 -6.17 11.92
CA LEU A 96 17.86 -5.29 13.07
C LEU A 96 17.42 -6.02 14.34
N ALA A 97 16.59 -7.05 14.21
CA ALA A 97 16.06 -7.79 15.35
C ALA A 97 17.03 -8.85 15.91
N GLU A 98 17.74 -9.58 15.03
CA GLU A 98 18.47 -10.79 15.43
C GLU A 98 20.00 -10.70 15.29
N ILE A 99 20.50 -9.79 14.45
CA ILE A 99 21.93 -9.73 14.09
C ILE A 99 22.59 -8.43 14.57
N ALA A 100 21.88 -7.31 14.52
CA ALA A 100 22.41 -6.00 14.83
C ALA A 100 22.78 -5.86 16.31
N SER A 101 23.88 -5.16 16.58
CA SER A 101 24.23 -4.78 17.95
C SER A 101 23.22 -3.76 18.50
N PRO A 102 23.04 -3.68 19.83
CA PRO A 102 22.12 -2.72 20.45
C PRO A 102 22.37 -1.26 20.02
N LYS A 103 23.64 -0.89 19.84
CA LYS A 103 24.04 0.45 19.35
C LYS A 103 23.61 0.70 17.90
N MET A 104 23.78 -0.29 17.03
CA MET A 104 23.36 -0.18 15.63
C MET A 104 21.84 -0.02 15.55
N ARG A 105 21.11 -0.87 16.28
CA ARG A 105 19.64 -0.80 16.34
C ARG A 105 19.14 0.55 16.85
N SER A 106 19.72 1.09 17.93
CA SER A 106 19.32 2.38 18.50
C SER A 106 19.53 3.57 17.56
N ILE A 107 20.37 3.42 16.53
CA ILE A 107 20.59 4.44 15.50
C ILE A 107 19.66 4.18 14.31
N VAL A 108 19.71 2.97 13.73
CA VAL A 108 19.02 2.66 12.46
C VAL A 108 17.50 2.67 12.61
N LYS A 109 16.94 2.15 13.72
CA LYS A 109 15.48 2.09 13.89
C LYS A 109 14.82 3.48 13.84
N PRO A 110 15.28 4.49 14.59
CA PRO A 110 14.78 5.85 14.46
C PRO A 110 14.88 6.41 13.03
N PHE A 111 15.97 6.15 12.29
CA PHE A 111 16.09 6.60 10.90
C PHE A 111 15.04 5.95 9.99
N VAL A 112 14.79 4.65 10.15
CA VAL A 112 13.74 3.93 9.41
C VAL A 112 12.36 4.50 9.73
N GLU A 113 12.07 4.78 11.00
CA GLU A 113 10.80 5.40 11.41
C GLU A 113 10.66 6.84 10.86
N MET A 114 11.74 7.62 10.85
CA MET A 114 11.75 8.96 10.25
C MET A 114 11.48 8.94 8.74
N LEU A 115 11.95 7.93 8.01
CA LEU A 115 11.66 7.78 6.57
C LEU A 115 10.16 7.60 6.30
N GLN A 116 9.40 6.99 7.22
CA GLN A 116 7.94 6.82 7.08
C GLN A 116 7.18 8.15 7.19
N ALA A 117 7.77 9.14 7.87
CA ALA A 117 7.18 10.47 8.07
C ALA A 117 7.40 11.41 6.87
N LEU A 118 8.19 11.00 5.86
CA LEU A 118 8.41 11.80 4.67
C LEU A 118 7.09 11.99 3.88
N PRO A 119 6.74 13.22 3.50
CA PRO A 119 5.59 13.47 2.64
C PRO A 119 5.76 12.79 1.28
N SER A 120 4.69 12.19 0.76
CA SER A 120 4.72 11.47 -0.51
C SER A 120 5.13 12.36 -1.69
N VAL A 121 4.70 13.63 -1.68
CA VAL A 121 5.09 14.62 -2.71
C VAL A 121 6.61 14.86 -2.75
N VAL A 122 7.31 14.78 -1.61
CA VAL A 122 8.77 14.94 -1.57
C VAL A 122 9.45 13.76 -2.24
N ILE A 123 8.95 12.55 -1.99
CA ILE A 123 9.44 11.31 -2.63
C ILE A 123 9.17 11.36 -4.15
N GLY A 124 7.97 11.77 -4.56
CA GLY A 124 7.62 11.94 -5.97
C GLY A 124 8.49 12.98 -6.67
N PHE A 125 8.75 14.12 -6.02
CA PHE A 125 9.64 15.15 -6.55
C PHE A 125 11.07 14.66 -6.69
N PHE A 126 11.61 13.96 -5.69
CA PHE A 126 12.93 13.34 -5.77
C PHE A 126 13.00 12.31 -6.91
N GLY A 127 11.98 11.47 -7.06
CA GLY A 127 11.89 10.49 -8.14
C GLY A 127 11.86 11.14 -9.53
N MET A 128 11.22 12.30 -9.66
CA MET A 128 11.16 13.06 -10.92
C MET A 128 12.48 13.77 -11.23
N VAL A 129 13.08 14.44 -10.25
CA VAL A 129 14.24 15.33 -10.49
C VAL A 129 15.57 14.60 -10.45
N VAL A 130 15.68 13.53 -9.65
CA VAL A 130 16.94 12.81 -9.44
C VAL A 130 16.90 11.43 -10.08
N VAL A 131 15.87 10.63 -9.78
CA VAL A 131 15.84 9.24 -10.23
C VAL A 131 15.52 9.14 -11.72
N ALA A 132 14.59 9.96 -12.24
CA ALA A 132 14.23 9.91 -13.65
C ALA A 132 15.42 10.20 -14.58
N PRO A 133 16.23 11.27 -14.37
CA PRO A 133 17.41 11.50 -15.22
C PRO A 133 18.46 10.39 -15.10
N LEU A 134 18.69 9.85 -13.90
CA LEU A 134 19.61 8.73 -13.71
C LEU A 134 19.18 7.48 -14.47
N LEU A 135 17.87 7.17 -14.46
CA LEU A 135 17.33 6.04 -15.23
C LEU A 135 17.44 6.28 -16.74
N GLN A 136 17.25 7.52 -17.21
CA GLN A 136 17.47 7.86 -18.62
C GLN A 136 18.92 7.58 -19.04
N GLU A 137 19.89 8.03 -18.24
CA GLU A 137 21.32 7.86 -18.54
C GLU A 137 21.77 6.39 -18.46
N TRP A 138 21.36 5.68 -17.41
CA TRP A 138 21.84 4.30 -17.17
C TRP A 138 21.22 3.26 -18.09
N PHE A 139 19.97 3.48 -18.53
CA PHE A 139 19.22 2.52 -19.34
C PHE A 139 18.94 3.02 -20.76
N ASP A 140 19.50 4.16 -21.17
CA ASP A 140 19.29 4.80 -22.47
C ASP A 140 17.80 4.94 -22.83
N LEU A 141 17.02 5.46 -21.88
CA LEU A 141 15.56 5.55 -21.99
C LEU A 141 15.12 6.93 -22.51
N PRO A 142 14.04 7.00 -23.31
CA PRO A 142 13.49 8.27 -23.77
C PRO A 142 12.92 9.11 -22.61
N THR A 143 12.35 8.44 -21.60
CA THR A 143 11.82 9.08 -20.39
C THR A 143 12.12 8.26 -19.15
N GLY A 144 12.56 8.94 -18.09
CA GLY A 144 12.70 8.36 -16.76
C GLY A 144 11.38 8.35 -15.97
N LEU A 145 10.32 8.94 -16.52
CA LEU A 145 8.97 8.89 -15.94
C LEU A 145 8.26 7.65 -16.46
N ASN A 146 8.38 6.55 -15.72
CA ASN A 146 7.92 5.24 -16.15
C ASN A 146 7.51 4.37 -14.96
N MET A 147 6.92 3.21 -15.25
CA MET A 147 6.46 2.25 -14.26
C MET A 147 7.57 1.82 -13.29
N PHE A 148 8.79 1.60 -13.79
CA PHE A 148 9.92 1.19 -12.96
C PHE A 148 10.30 2.26 -11.93
N ASN A 149 10.41 3.53 -12.34
CA ASN A 149 10.67 4.65 -11.42
C ASN A 149 9.58 4.73 -10.34
N ALA A 150 8.31 4.67 -10.75
CA ALA A 150 7.18 4.67 -9.83
C ALA A 150 7.28 3.53 -8.81
N SER A 151 7.56 2.30 -9.26
CA SER A 151 7.71 1.15 -8.37
C SER A 151 8.89 1.26 -7.40
N ILE A 152 10.03 1.84 -7.81
CA ILE A 152 11.16 2.09 -6.89
C ILE A 152 10.76 3.11 -5.81
N MET A 153 10.11 4.21 -6.20
CA MET A 153 9.69 5.24 -5.25
C MET A 153 8.64 4.72 -4.26
N LEU A 154 7.69 3.91 -4.72
CA LEU A 154 6.74 3.22 -3.84
C LEU A 154 7.44 2.20 -2.94
N ALA A 155 8.43 1.47 -3.46
CA ALA A 155 9.20 0.53 -2.64
C ALA A 155 9.97 1.26 -1.55
N PHE A 156 10.60 2.39 -1.86
CA PHE A 156 11.29 3.24 -0.88
C PHE A 156 10.35 3.70 0.25
N MET A 157 9.09 3.97 -0.07
CA MET A 157 8.06 4.34 0.90
C MET A 157 7.55 3.13 1.73
N ALA A 158 7.43 1.95 1.11
CA ALA A 158 6.88 0.75 1.75
C ALA A 158 7.90 0.01 2.62
N VAL A 159 9.19 0.01 2.24
CA VAL A 159 10.27 -0.67 2.97
C VAL A 159 10.31 -0.28 4.45
N PRO A 160 10.27 1.01 4.83
CA PRO A 160 10.34 1.40 6.23
C PRO A 160 9.17 0.87 7.07
N THR A 161 7.94 0.90 6.53
CA THR A 161 6.75 0.35 7.20
C THR A 161 6.86 -1.17 7.37
N ILE A 162 7.27 -1.89 6.33
CA ILE A 162 7.48 -3.35 6.42
C ILE A 162 8.57 -3.66 7.44
N THR A 163 9.68 -2.91 7.42
CA THR A 163 10.84 -3.10 8.30
C THR A 163 10.45 -2.92 9.77
N SER A 164 9.85 -1.78 10.11
CA SER A 164 9.54 -1.40 11.49
C SER A 164 8.55 -2.38 12.12
N ILE A 165 7.44 -2.70 11.43
CA ILE A 165 6.42 -3.60 11.97
C ILE A 165 6.92 -5.05 12.00
N SER A 166 7.69 -5.49 10.99
CA SER A 166 8.29 -6.84 11.00
C SER A 166 9.33 -6.99 12.09
N GLU A 167 10.12 -5.96 12.37
CA GLU A 167 11.13 -5.97 13.44
C GLU A 167 10.46 -6.08 14.81
N ASP A 168 9.39 -5.32 15.06
CA ASP A 168 8.59 -5.44 16.29
C ASP A 168 7.99 -6.85 16.43
N ALA A 169 7.50 -7.44 15.33
CA ALA A 169 6.96 -8.79 15.32
C ALA A 169 8.04 -9.85 15.66
N ILE A 170 9.24 -9.74 15.09
CA ILE A 170 10.36 -10.64 15.37
C ILE A 170 10.83 -10.46 16.83
N TYR A 171 10.93 -9.21 17.29
CA TYR A 171 11.36 -8.89 18.64
C TYR A 171 10.37 -9.37 19.72
N SER A 172 9.09 -9.51 19.38
CA SER A 172 8.05 -10.03 20.28
C SER A 172 8.16 -11.52 20.59
N VAL A 173 8.94 -12.28 19.81
CA VAL A 173 9.18 -13.70 20.09
C VAL A 173 9.91 -13.83 21.44
N PRO A 174 9.48 -14.70 22.37
CA PRO A 174 10.13 -14.84 23.68
C PRO A 174 11.57 -15.34 23.57
N ASN A 175 12.46 -14.88 24.47
CA ASN A 175 13.87 -15.28 24.47
C ASN A 175 14.05 -16.76 24.86
N GLU A 176 13.13 -17.33 25.62
CA GLU A 176 13.12 -18.74 26.02
C GLU A 176 13.09 -19.66 24.79
N MET A 177 12.37 -19.27 23.73
CA MET A 177 12.35 -20.02 22.47
C MET A 177 13.71 -20.01 21.77
N ARG A 178 14.42 -18.88 21.83
CA ARG A 178 15.76 -18.74 21.24
C ARG A 178 16.77 -19.59 22.01
N GLU A 179 16.74 -19.50 23.34
CA GLU A 179 17.63 -20.25 24.24
C GLU A 179 17.40 -21.75 24.15
N ALA A 180 16.14 -22.20 24.10
CA ALA A 180 15.80 -23.62 23.92
C ALA A 180 16.34 -24.19 22.60
N SER A 181 16.18 -23.45 21.50
CA SER A 181 16.74 -23.85 20.19
C SER A 181 18.26 -23.99 20.23
N LEU A 182 18.96 -23.01 20.83
CA LEU A 182 20.42 -23.05 20.97
C LEU A 182 20.89 -24.19 21.89
N ALA A 183 20.15 -24.49 22.97
CA ALA A 183 20.44 -25.59 23.89
C ALA A 183 20.34 -26.97 23.22
N LEU A 184 19.49 -27.11 22.19
CA LEU A 184 19.40 -28.31 21.36
C LEU A 184 20.53 -28.41 20.31
N GLY A 185 21.52 -27.51 20.34
CA GLY A 185 22.66 -27.50 19.43
C GLY A 185 22.39 -26.82 18.09
N ALA A 186 21.27 -26.09 17.95
CA ALA A 186 21.00 -25.33 16.73
C ALA A 186 21.95 -24.14 16.58
N THR A 187 22.30 -23.78 15.34
CA THR A 187 23.04 -22.55 15.06
C THR A 187 22.10 -21.34 15.13
N LYS A 188 22.66 -20.13 15.34
CA LYS A 188 21.88 -18.88 15.29
C LYS A 188 21.01 -18.77 14.04
N TRP A 189 21.56 -19.18 12.88
CA TRP A 189 20.81 -19.12 11.63
C TRP A 189 19.67 -20.14 11.56
N GLN A 190 19.87 -21.33 12.12
CA GLN A 190 18.78 -22.32 12.27
C GLN A 190 17.69 -21.82 13.22
N THR A 191 18.06 -21.20 14.34
CA THR A 191 17.09 -20.60 15.28
C THR A 191 16.28 -19.50 14.60
N ILE A 192 16.91 -18.61 13.84
CA ILE A 192 16.19 -17.55 13.11
C ILE A 192 15.24 -18.16 12.08
N ALA A 193 15.74 -19.06 11.23
CA ALA A 193 14.99 -19.59 10.11
C ALA A 193 13.86 -20.57 10.52
N LYS A 194 14.06 -21.37 11.57
CA LYS A 194 13.15 -22.46 11.95
C LYS A 194 12.32 -22.19 13.20
N VAL A 195 12.65 -21.19 14.01
CA VAL A 195 11.93 -20.88 15.25
C VAL A 195 11.38 -19.46 15.22
N VAL A 196 12.24 -18.47 15.06
CA VAL A 196 11.86 -17.06 15.19
C VAL A 196 10.97 -16.61 14.00
N LEU A 197 11.38 -16.89 12.77
CA LEU A 197 10.61 -16.49 11.58
C LEU A 197 9.23 -17.17 11.51
N PRO A 198 9.10 -18.49 11.75
CA PRO A 198 7.78 -19.12 11.84
C PRO A 198 6.91 -18.55 12.96
N ALA A 199 7.47 -18.28 14.14
CA ALA A 199 6.73 -17.73 15.29
C ALA A 199 6.23 -16.29 15.04
N SER A 200 7.00 -15.47 14.32
CA SER A 200 6.67 -14.07 14.01
C SER A 200 5.91 -13.89 12.68
N LEU A 201 5.60 -14.98 11.95
CA LEU A 201 5.06 -14.92 10.59
C LEU A 201 3.75 -14.15 10.47
N THR A 202 2.89 -14.20 11.50
CA THR A 202 1.62 -13.44 11.51
C THR A 202 1.90 -11.94 11.53
N GLY A 203 2.84 -11.48 12.37
CA GLY A 203 3.21 -10.07 12.44
C GLY A 203 3.93 -9.58 11.19
N ILE A 204 4.83 -10.40 10.63
CA ILE A 204 5.49 -10.10 9.34
C ILE A 204 4.46 -10.02 8.21
N SER A 205 3.48 -10.93 8.19
CA SER A 205 2.40 -10.89 7.19
C SER A 205 1.59 -9.60 7.31
N THR A 206 1.22 -9.19 8.53
CA THR A 206 0.53 -7.90 8.77
C THR A 206 1.38 -6.71 8.31
N ALA A 207 2.69 -6.70 8.60
CA ALA A 207 3.61 -5.66 8.16
C ALA A 207 3.64 -5.50 6.63
N VAL A 208 3.73 -6.63 5.92
CA VAL A 208 3.69 -6.68 4.45
C VAL A 208 2.36 -6.17 3.91
N ILE A 209 1.24 -6.59 4.50
CA ILE A 209 -0.11 -6.14 4.07
C ILE A 209 -0.25 -4.62 4.23
N LEU A 210 0.16 -4.08 5.38
CA LEU A 210 0.10 -2.64 5.63
C LEU A 210 0.99 -1.84 4.67
N GLY A 211 2.20 -2.34 4.38
CA GLY A 211 3.10 -1.73 3.40
C GLY A 211 2.53 -1.75 1.96
N MET A 212 1.93 -2.86 1.54
CA MET A 212 1.30 -2.98 0.22
C MET A 212 0.05 -2.12 0.10
N ALA A 213 -0.81 -2.09 1.13
CA ALA A 213 -2.02 -1.27 1.14
C ALA A 213 -1.71 0.22 0.93
N ARG A 214 -0.59 0.70 1.49
CA ARG A 214 -0.08 2.06 1.26
C ARG A 214 0.32 2.29 -0.20
N SER A 215 0.91 1.30 -0.86
CA SER A 215 1.34 1.41 -2.27
C SER A 215 0.15 1.42 -3.25
N ILE A 216 -0.90 0.62 -2.99
CA ILE A 216 -2.08 0.50 -3.87
C ILE A 216 -2.83 1.83 -3.99
N GLY A 217 -2.97 2.53 -2.87
CA GLY A 217 -3.66 3.82 -2.79
C GLY A 217 -2.75 5.03 -3.03
N GLU A 218 -1.45 4.84 -3.30
CA GLU A 218 -0.55 5.97 -3.45
C GLU A 218 -0.93 6.77 -4.69
N THR A 219 -1.03 8.08 -4.51
CA THR A 219 -1.59 9.00 -5.50
C THR A 219 -0.55 10.00 -5.98
N MET A 220 0.20 10.62 -5.05
CA MET A 220 1.08 11.75 -5.40
C MET A 220 2.40 11.27 -6.00
N VAL A 221 2.99 10.20 -5.46
CA VAL A 221 4.24 9.65 -6.03
C VAL A 221 4.00 9.24 -7.48
N VAL A 222 3.00 8.38 -7.72
CA VAL A 222 2.72 7.85 -9.05
C VAL A 222 2.29 8.93 -10.05
N LEU A 223 1.52 9.95 -9.62
CA LEU A 223 1.16 11.09 -10.47
C LEU A 223 2.40 11.83 -10.98
N MET A 224 3.43 11.96 -10.15
CA MET A 224 4.64 12.69 -10.48
C MET A 224 5.63 11.88 -11.32
N VAL A 225 5.76 10.57 -11.07
CA VAL A 225 6.88 9.78 -11.64
C VAL A 225 6.49 8.68 -12.62
N ALA A 226 5.21 8.33 -12.74
CA ALA A 226 4.81 7.18 -13.58
C ALA A 226 4.69 7.49 -15.07
N GLY A 227 4.68 8.77 -15.46
CA GLY A 227 4.65 9.22 -16.86
C GLY A 227 3.25 9.52 -17.42
N GLY A 228 2.18 9.11 -16.74
CA GLY A 228 0.83 9.63 -16.98
C GLY A 228 0.13 9.10 -18.23
N ALA A 229 0.61 8.01 -18.85
CA ALA A 229 -0.03 7.41 -20.01
C ALA A 229 -1.07 6.34 -19.64
N ALA A 230 -2.31 6.48 -20.11
CA ALA A 230 -3.38 5.49 -19.94
C ALA A 230 -3.27 4.36 -20.98
N MET A 231 -2.16 3.60 -20.93
CA MET A 231 -1.88 2.49 -21.83
C MET A 231 -1.51 1.23 -21.05
N ILE A 232 -1.81 0.06 -21.61
CA ILE A 232 -1.44 -1.21 -20.99
C ILE A 232 0.09 -1.36 -21.08
N PRO A 233 0.81 -1.48 -19.96
CA PRO A 233 2.26 -1.60 -19.99
C PRO A 233 2.68 -2.94 -20.62
N THR A 234 3.56 -2.88 -21.61
CA THR A 234 4.21 -4.06 -22.21
C THR A 234 5.63 -4.27 -21.68
N SER A 235 6.23 -3.21 -21.12
CA SER A 235 7.56 -3.17 -20.52
C SER A 235 7.52 -2.41 -19.20
N ILE A 236 8.46 -2.74 -18.30
CA ILE A 236 8.65 -2.02 -17.03
C ILE A 236 9.08 -0.56 -17.22
N PHE A 237 9.59 -0.21 -18.40
CA PHE A 237 10.00 1.16 -18.72
C PHE A 237 8.93 1.95 -19.48
N ASN A 238 7.73 1.40 -19.66
CA ASN A 238 6.63 2.16 -20.25
C ASN A 238 6.08 3.20 -19.25
N PRO A 239 5.65 4.38 -19.73
CA PRO A 239 4.85 5.28 -18.94
C PRO A 239 3.49 4.64 -18.65
N VAL A 240 2.99 4.86 -17.45
CA VAL A 240 1.71 4.30 -16.99
C VAL A 240 0.95 5.34 -16.17
N ARG A 241 -0.36 5.17 -16.10
CA ARG A 241 -1.24 5.99 -15.27
C ARG A 241 -2.16 5.12 -14.40
N PRO A 242 -1.77 4.85 -13.15
CA PRO A 242 -2.61 4.13 -12.19
C PRO A 242 -3.96 4.81 -11.93
N MET A 243 -4.94 4.07 -11.41
CA MET A 243 -6.27 4.60 -11.07
C MET A 243 -6.22 5.82 -10.12
N PRO A 244 -5.47 5.80 -9.00
CA PRO A 244 -5.41 6.97 -8.12
C PRO A 244 -4.86 8.22 -8.82
N ALA A 245 -3.83 8.05 -9.66
CA ALA A 245 -3.24 9.14 -10.44
C ALA A 245 -4.23 9.71 -11.45
N SER A 246 -5.01 8.85 -12.12
CA SER A 246 -6.01 9.29 -13.10
C SER A 246 -7.11 10.12 -12.45
N ILE A 247 -7.60 9.69 -11.28
CA ILE A 247 -8.59 10.44 -10.50
C ILE A 247 -8.01 11.80 -10.09
N ALA A 248 -6.82 11.83 -9.51
CA ALA A 248 -6.21 13.09 -9.06
C ALA A 248 -5.86 14.05 -10.19
N ALA A 249 -5.42 13.53 -11.34
CA ALA A 249 -5.03 14.35 -12.49
C ALA A 249 -6.23 15.04 -13.13
N GLU A 250 -7.35 14.33 -13.29
CA GLU A 250 -8.45 14.79 -14.16
C GLU A 250 -9.66 15.31 -13.38
N MET A 251 -9.81 14.99 -12.08
CA MET A 251 -10.99 15.39 -11.29
C MET A 251 -11.17 16.91 -11.21
N ALA A 252 -10.08 17.67 -11.16
CA ALA A 252 -10.14 19.13 -11.10
C ALA A 252 -10.53 19.77 -12.45
N GLU A 253 -10.39 19.04 -13.54
CA GLU A 253 -10.66 19.50 -14.90
C GLU A 253 -12.03 19.04 -15.42
N ALA A 254 -12.60 17.98 -14.83
CA ALA A 254 -13.89 17.43 -15.20
C ALA A 254 -15.06 18.38 -14.79
N PRO A 255 -15.93 18.79 -15.74
CA PRO A 255 -17.10 19.60 -15.40
C PRO A 255 -18.03 18.86 -14.43
N PHE A 256 -18.57 19.58 -13.45
CA PHE A 256 -19.47 19.00 -12.46
C PHE A 256 -20.68 18.35 -13.14
N GLN A 257 -20.98 17.10 -12.77
CA GLN A 257 -22.06 16.27 -13.34
C GLN A 257 -21.93 15.96 -14.84
N SER A 258 -20.72 16.02 -15.40
CA SER A 258 -20.43 15.48 -16.73
C SER A 258 -20.21 13.96 -16.70
N ASP A 259 -20.27 13.32 -17.88
CA ASP A 259 -19.93 11.90 -18.02
C ASP A 259 -18.49 11.61 -17.58
N HIS A 260 -17.56 12.52 -17.86
CA HIS A 260 -16.17 12.42 -17.38
C HIS A 260 -16.07 12.45 -15.86
N TYR A 261 -16.82 13.34 -15.21
CA TYR A 261 -16.90 13.40 -13.75
C TYR A 261 -17.43 12.07 -13.17
N TYR A 262 -18.54 11.56 -13.69
CA TYR A 262 -19.11 10.29 -13.24
C TYR A 262 -18.18 9.09 -13.50
N ALA A 263 -17.48 9.09 -14.64
CA ALA A 263 -16.48 8.08 -14.96
C ALA A 263 -15.31 8.06 -13.96
N LEU A 264 -14.82 9.23 -13.52
CA LEU A 264 -13.75 9.31 -12.51
C LEU A 264 -14.22 8.79 -11.14
N PHE A 265 -15.46 9.09 -10.73
CA PHE A 265 -16.06 8.51 -9.52
C PHE A 265 -16.22 6.98 -9.65
N ALA A 266 -16.59 6.49 -10.83
CA ALA A 266 -16.67 5.06 -11.10
C ALA A 266 -15.30 4.37 -11.08
N THR A 267 -14.25 5.02 -11.57
CA THR A 267 -12.86 4.55 -11.40
C THR A 267 -12.51 4.45 -9.92
N GLY A 268 -12.94 5.43 -9.11
CA GLY A 268 -12.81 5.39 -7.66
C GLY A 268 -13.57 4.22 -7.01
N MET A 269 -14.80 3.92 -7.47
CA MET A 269 -15.54 2.73 -7.02
C MET A 269 -14.76 1.44 -7.29
N VAL A 270 -14.20 1.30 -8.49
CA VAL A 270 -13.42 0.12 -8.88
C VAL A 270 -12.14 0.01 -8.05
N LEU A 271 -11.43 1.13 -7.85
CA LEU A 271 -10.25 1.18 -6.97
C LEU A 271 -10.59 0.77 -5.53
N PHE A 272 -11.71 1.26 -4.99
CA PHE A 272 -12.19 0.90 -3.65
C PHE A 272 -12.48 -0.60 -3.55
N LEU A 273 -13.26 -1.16 -4.49
CA LEU A 273 -13.58 -2.58 -4.52
C LEU A 273 -12.34 -3.46 -4.67
N PHE A 274 -11.40 -3.05 -5.53
CA PHE A 274 -10.13 -3.73 -5.71
C PHE A 274 -9.29 -3.73 -4.42
N THR A 275 -9.19 -2.57 -3.77
CA THR A 275 -8.45 -2.42 -2.50
C THR A 275 -9.09 -3.23 -1.38
N LEU A 276 -10.43 -3.21 -1.28
CA LEU A 276 -11.17 -3.98 -0.31
C LEU A 276 -10.97 -5.49 -0.52
N MET A 277 -11.12 -5.96 -1.76
CA MET A 277 -10.90 -7.35 -2.12
C MET A 277 -9.47 -7.80 -1.80
N PHE A 278 -8.47 -7.00 -2.17
CA PHE A 278 -7.07 -7.26 -1.86
C PHE A 278 -6.85 -7.38 -0.35
N ASN A 279 -7.35 -6.41 0.43
CA ASN A 279 -7.19 -6.41 1.89
C ASN A 279 -7.86 -7.63 2.55
N ILE A 280 -9.07 -8.00 2.12
CA ILE A 280 -9.76 -9.20 2.62
C ILE A 280 -8.98 -10.46 2.30
N LEU A 281 -8.53 -10.63 1.05
CA LEU A 281 -7.75 -11.79 0.64
C LEU A 281 -6.43 -11.86 1.43
N ALA A 282 -5.74 -10.74 1.56
CA ALA A 282 -4.48 -10.67 2.27
C ALA A 282 -4.64 -11.01 3.77
N ALA A 283 -5.68 -10.48 4.42
CA ALA A 283 -6.03 -10.81 5.80
C ALA A 283 -6.37 -12.30 5.96
N TYR A 284 -7.17 -12.87 5.06
CA TYR A 284 -7.50 -14.30 5.06
C TYR A 284 -6.26 -15.20 4.98
N PHE A 285 -5.30 -14.85 4.10
CA PHE A 285 -4.04 -15.59 3.98
C PHE A 285 -3.14 -15.45 5.22
N ALA A 286 -3.16 -14.29 5.88
CA ALA A 286 -2.43 -14.07 7.13
C ALA A 286 -3.02 -14.88 8.30
N GLU A 287 -4.34 -14.93 8.44
CA GLU A 287 -5.02 -15.68 9.50
C GLU A 287 -4.86 -17.20 9.36
N LYS A 288 -4.87 -17.72 8.13
CA LYS A 288 -4.63 -19.16 7.91
C LYS A 288 -3.27 -19.61 8.47
N LYS A 289 -2.26 -18.74 8.42
CA LYS A 289 -0.91 -19.01 8.97
C LYS A 289 -0.86 -18.90 10.50
N LYS A 290 -1.73 -18.10 11.11
CA LYS A 290 -1.89 -17.99 12.58
C LYS A 290 -2.26 -19.35 13.21
N GLN A 291 -3.11 -20.13 12.55
CA GLN A 291 -3.56 -21.43 13.08
C GLN A 291 -2.46 -22.51 13.06
N VAL A 292 -1.54 -22.46 12.09
CA VAL A 292 -0.46 -23.46 11.99
C VAL A 292 0.59 -23.23 13.07
N GLY A 293 0.96 -21.98 13.36
CA GLY A 293 1.97 -21.67 14.38
C GLY A 293 1.52 -21.91 15.82
N VAL A 294 0.23 -21.79 16.11
CA VAL A 294 -0.34 -22.07 17.45
C VAL A 294 -0.63 -23.56 17.62
N ALA A 295 -0.95 -24.30 16.56
CA ALA A 295 -1.24 -25.74 16.63
C ALA A 295 0.03 -26.63 16.72
N THR A 296 1.22 -26.07 16.50
CA THR A 296 2.51 -26.78 16.63
C THR A 296 3.33 -26.39 17.86
N LEU A 297 2.79 -25.52 18.72
CA LEU A 297 3.33 -25.20 20.05
C LEU A 297 2.56 -25.99 21.12
#